data_AF-A0A1G1W2W6-F1
#
_entry.id   AF-A0A1G1W2W6-F1
#
_cell.length_a   1.000
_cell.length_b   1.000
_cell.length_c   1.000
_cell.angle_alpha   90.00
_cell.angle_beta   90.00
_cell.angle_gamma   90.00
#
_symmetry.space_group_name_H-M   'P 1'
#
loop_
_entity.id
_entity.type
_entity.pdbx_description
1 polymer ?
#
loop_
_entity_poly.entity_id
_entity_poly.type
_entity_poly.pdbx_seq_one_letter_code
_entity_poly.pdbx_strand_id
1 'polypeptide(L)'
;MTRKKEMPGNSQLLLGIIVVTALVAAVHLGIFSFRETEDSPCWIAVGKYLLGQEEALRLSPHCLLNPLIPGAAALLSWVFGIPVADAYLPLNLAALAGSGILVHRIASHLANRKVATVAALLFLIDFHTQYYGFAAMPDAVTWFFELLLIYLALRFWLKTEMTATIISLQGFFGGLAVLVKMNLVFLLTLIPLGLFKEGGMKKHRLLVVYAVSTLLLPVLFYSFVYAQVGVPPWGSLTSGLMERSPTLPAHVTSFISAFLYTLPFMLIGLTDPPFKKHQQRFMLAISGALITPILIWPFVMSRFSYTLFPLLLPLAANGLWRTTEWMTTSRRVRQVVIGVLIIGLFGMGLLRMKLTLSNQTHLEYFMERVSSSVR
;
A
#
# COMPACT_ATOMS: atom_id res chain seq x y z
N MET A 1 -30.56 -25.17 25.71
CA MET A 1 -29.73 -23.99 26.04
C MET A 1 -28.50 -23.98 25.12
N THR A 2 -28.61 -23.39 23.93
CA THR A 2 -27.51 -23.32 22.95
C THR A 2 -26.59 -22.16 23.33
N ARG A 3 -25.39 -22.46 23.86
CA ARG A 3 -24.35 -21.43 24.07
C ARG A 3 -24.10 -20.72 22.73
N LYS A 4 -24.44 -19.43 22.65
CA LYS A 4 -23.95 -18.54 21.59
C LYS A 4 -22.42 -18.64 21.62
N LYS A 5 -21.84 -19.26 20.61
CA LYS A 5 -20.40 -19.28 20.41
C LYS A 5 -19.99 -17.84 20.16
N GLU A 6 -19.50 -17.17 21.20
CA GLU A 6 -18.98 -15.81 21.10
C GLU A 6 -17.94 -15.79 19.98
N MET A 7 -18.10 -14.86 19.04
CA MET A 7 -17.09 -14.68 18.01
C MET A 7 -15.77 -14.33 18.68
N PRO A 8 -14.63 -14.81 18.14
CA PRO A 8 -13.32 -14.49 18.69
C PRO A 8 -13.20 -12.98 18.95
N GLY A 9 -12.62 -12.60 20.10
CA GLY A 9 -12.41 -11.19 20.44
C GLY A 9 -11.58 -10.46 19.37
N ASN A 10 -11.62 -9.13 19.35
CA ASN A 10 -10.83 -8.34 18.39
C ASN A 10 -9.34 -8.71 18.42
N SER A 11 -8.78 -9.04 19.60
CA SER A 11 -7.37 -9.42 19.77
C SER A 11 -7.00 -10.74 19.08
N GLN A 12 -7.88 -11.75 19.10
CA GLN A 12 -7.63 -13.03 18.45
C GLN A 12 -7.60 -12.91 16.92
N LEU A 13 -8.39 -11.99 16.36
CA LEU A 13 -8.41 -11.72 14.93
C LEU A 13 -7.15 -10.97 14.47
N LEU A 14 -6.68 -10.00 15.26
CA LEU A 14 -5.43 -9.28 14.99
C LEU A 14 -4.23 -10.25 15.05
N LEU A 15 -4.19 -11.11 16.07
CA LEU A 15 -3.19 -12.16 16.16
C LEU A 15 -3.26 -13.12 14.95
N GLY A 16 -4.47 -13.49 14.52
CA GLY A 16 -4.68 -14.31 13.33
C GLY A 16 -4.11 -13.66 12.06
N ILE A 17 -4.30 -12.35 11.86
CA ILE A 17 -3.71 -11.61 10.74
C ILE A 17 -2.19 -11.66 10.81
N ILE A 18 -1.59 -11.40 11.98
CA ILE A 18 -0.13 -11.45 12.17
C ILE A 18 0.42 -12.85 11.85
N VAL A 19 -0.21 -13.90 12.35
CA VAL A 19 0.19 -15.30 12.10
C VAL A 19 0.08 -15.63 10.61
N VAL A 20 -0.98 -15.20 9.93
CA VAL A 20 -1.11 -15.41 8.49
C VAL A 20 -0.05 -14.64 7.72
N THR A 21 0.25 -13.38 8.07
CA THR A 21 1.34 -12.62 7.45
C THR A 21 2.67 -13.34 7.62
N ALA A 22 2.97 -13.84 8.82
CA ALA A 22 4.19 -14.61 9.08
C ALA A 22 4.25 -15.91 8.26
N LEU A 23 3.13 -16.63 8.14
CA LEU A 23 3.05 -17.85 7.33
C LEU A 23 3.26 -17.56 5.84
N VAL A 24 2.60 -16.52 5.31
CA VAL A 24 2.79 -16.08 3.92
C VAL A 24 4.25 -15.70 3.69
N ALA A 25 4.86 -14.96 4.62
CA ALA A 25 6.27 -14.61 4.55
C ALA A 25 7.18 -15.84 4.54
N ALA A 26 6.95 -16.81 5.44
CA ALA A 26 7.74 -18.03 5.51
C ALA A 26 7.67 -18.84 4.21
N VAL A 27 6.47 -19.00 3.64
CA VAL A 27 6.28 -19.70 2.35
C VAL A 27 6.94 -18.93 1.22
N HIS A 28 6.73 -17.61 1.16
CA HIS A 28 7.29 -16.78 0.10
C HIS A 28 8.82 -16.78 0.11
N LEU A 29 9.42 -16.50 1.27
CA LEU A 29 10.88 -16.44 1.43
C LEU A 29 11.52 -17.81 1.23
N GLY A 30 10.84 -18.90 1.58
CA GLY A 30 11.29 -20.26 1.32
C GLY A 30 11.35 -20.63 -0.16
N ILE A 31 10.58 -19.95 -1.02
CA ILE A 31 10.54 -20.21 -2.47
C ILE A 31 11.35 -19.18 -3.27
N PHE A 32 11.33 -17.91 -2.86
CA PHE A 32 11.77 -16.80 -3.71
C PHE A 32 12.89 -15.93 -3.13
N SER A 33 13.35 -16.18 -1.89
CA SER A 33 14.29 -15.36 -1.11
C SER A 33 13.86 -13.88 -0.99
N PHE A 34 14.45 -13.13 -0.05
CA PHE A 34 14.26 -11.67 0.01
C PHE A 34 15.01 -11.01 -1.14
N ARG A 35 14.36 -10.08 -1.85
CA ARG A 35 14.83 -9.62 -3.16
C ARG A 35 15.39 -8.22 -3.15
N GLU A 36 16.46 -8.05 -3.92
CA GLU A 36 16.75 -6.79 -4.59
C GLU A 36 16.06 -6.83 -5.95
N THR A 37 15.28 -5.79 -6.24
CA THR A 37 14.61 -5.58 -7.53
C THR A 37 15.28 -4.39 -8.22
N GLU A 38 14.86 -4.03 -9.44
CA GLU A 38 15.52 -2.99 -10.25
C GLU A 38 15.77 -1.66 -9.49
N ASP A 39 14.81 -1.21 -8.66
CA ASP A 39 14.98 0.04 -7.90
C ASP A 39 15.64 -0.16 -6.52
N SER A 40 15.82 -1.39 -6.04
CA SER A 40 16.36 -1.68 -4.70
C SER A 40 17.75 -1.06 -4.45
N PRO A 41 18.72 -1.11 -5.38
CA PRO A 41 20.02 -0.48 -5.19
C PRO A 41 19.93 1.01 -4.86
N CYS A 42 18.96 1.72 -5.47
CA CYS A 42 18.76 3.15 -5.25
C CYS A 42 18.33 3.44 -3.80
N TRP A 43 17.38 2.67 -3.26
CA TRP A 43 16.89 2.82 -1.89
C TRP A 43 17.92 2.39 -0.85
N ILE A 44 18.68 1.32 -1.12
CA ILE A 44 19.77 0.84 -0.27
C ILE A 44 20.89 1.88 -0.20
N ALA A 45 21.26 2.50 -1.34
CA ALA A 45 22.28 3.53 -1.40
C ALA A 45 21.92 4.75 -0.54
N VAL A 46 20.66 5.20 -0.55
CA VAL A 46 20.22 6.30 0.34
C VAL A 46 20.36 5.91 1.82
N GLY A 47 20.01 4.68 2.20
CA GLY A 47 20.21 4.20 3.57
C GLY A 47 21.69 4.15 3.97
N LYS A 48 22.56 3.68 3.09
CA LYS A 48 24.02 3.68 3.30
C LYS A 48 24.58 5.10 3.42
N TYR A 49 24.11 6.04 2.60
CA TYR A 49 24.49 7.45 2.71
C TYR A 49 24.14 8.03 4.07
N LEU A 50 22.95 7.73 4.60
CA LEU A 50 22.53 8.17 5.94
C LEU A 50 23.40 7.57 7.07
N LEU A 51 24.10 6.46 6.81
CA LEU A 51 25.10 5.87 7.69
C LEU A 51 26.53 6.38 7.44
N GLY A 52 26.74 7.28 6.48
CA GLY A 52 28.07 7.74 6.06
C GLY A 52 28.87 6.72 5.27
N GLN A 53 28.22 5.71 4.68
CA GLN A 53 28.85 4.60 3.95
C GLN A 53 28.78 4.74 2.42
N GLU A 54 28.13 5.79 1.91
CA GLU A 54 27.99 6.07 0.47
C GLU A 54 28.14 7.58 0.22
N GLU A 55 28.62 7.97 -0.95
CA GLU A 55 28.78 9.38 -1.34
C GLU A 55 27.48 9.95 -1.93
N ALA A 56 27.16 11.21 -1.60
CA ALA A 56 25.95 11.88 -2.09
C ALA A 56 25.86 11.95 -3.63
N LEU A 57 27.00 12.04 -4.32
CA LEU A 57 27.08 12.13 -5.79
C LEU A 57 26.61 10.86 -6.51
N ARG A 58 26.57 9.72 -5.82
CA ARG A 58 26.13 8.43 -6.36
C ARG A 58 24.63 8.18 -6.14
N LEU A 59 23.95 9.08 -5.45
CA LEU A 59 22.52 8.94 -5.14
C LEU A 59 21.69 9.48 -6.29
N SER A 60 20.66 8.71 -6.67
CA SER A 60 19.66 9.25 -7.57
C SER A 60 18.78 10.26 -6.82
N PRO A 61 18.55 11.47 -7.37
CA PRO A 61 17.75 12.50 -6.70
C PRO A 61 16.37 12.01 -6.29
N HIS A 62 15.70 11.20 -7.12
CA HIS A 62 14.34 10.72 -6.84
C HIS A 62 14.23 9.83 -5.58
N CYS A 63 15.26 9.04 -5.26
CA CYS A 63 15.28 8.23 -4.05
C CYS A 63 15.56 9.07 -2.80
N LEU A 64 16.39 10.11 -2.93
CA LEU A 64 16.68 11.04 -1.83
C LEU A 64 15.44 11.81 -1.36
N LEU A 65 14.47 12.04 -2.26
CA LEU A 65 13.23 12.77 -1.96
C LEU A 65 12.26 12.00 -1.04
N ASN A 66 12.49 10.71 -0.86
CA ASN A 66 11.63 9.81 -0.08
C ASN A 66 12.45 9.16 1.05
N PRO A 67 12.94 9.96 2.02
CA PRO A 67 13.97 9.56 2.97
C PRO A 67 13.47 8.63 4.07
N LEU A 68 12.14 8.55 4.31
CA LEU A 68 11.65 8.00 5.56
C LEU A 68 11.97 6.50 5.69
N ILE A 69 11.77 5.73 4.62
CA ILE A 69 12.04 4.29 4.64
C ILE A 69 13.54 3.99 4.64
N PRO A 70 14.37 4.59 3.76
CA PRO A 70 15.82 4.42 3.83
C PRO A 70 16.40 4.84 5.18
N GLY A 71 15.89 5.90 5.79
CA GLY A 71 16.30 6.35 7.13
C GLY A 71 15.91 5.38 8.23
N ALA A 72 14.70 4.81 8.17
CA ALA A 72 14.29 3.76 9.10
C ALA A 72 15.14 2.48 8.93
N ALA A 73 15.45 2.10 7.70
CA ALA A 73 16.31 0.94 7.40
C ALA A 73 17.75 1.18 7.89
N ALA A 74 18.29 2.39 7.68
CA ALA A 74 19.59 2.82 8.20
C ALA A 74 19.62 2.74 9.74
N LEU A 75 18.60 3.27 10.41
CA LEU A 75 18.50 3.19 11.88
C LEU A 75 18.49 1.75 12.37
N LEU A 76 17.70 0.87 11.75
CA LEU A 76 17.67 -0.56 12.11
C LEU A 76 19.00 -1.25 11.84
N SER A 77 19.64 -0.96 10.71
CA SER A 77 20.97 -1.45 10.37
C SER A 77 22.00 -1.05 11.43
N TRP A 78 21.98 0.21 11.88
CA TRP A 78 22.84 0.70 12.95
C TRP A 78 22.55 0.05 14.31
N VAL A 79 21.27 -0.08 14.69
CA VAL A 79 20.86 -0.66 15.98
C VAL A 79 21.19 -2.15 16.08
N PHE A 80 20.94 -2.91 15.01
CA PHE A 80 21.02 -4.37 15.02
C PHE A 80 22.28 -4.94 14.35
N GLY A 81 23.13 -4.08 13.77
CA GLY A 81 24.36 -4.50 13.08
C GLY A 81 24.11 -5.32 11.81
N ILE A 82 22.93 -5.17 11.19
CA ILE A 82 22.55 -5.89 9.96
C ILE A 82 22.79 -5.02 8.72
N PRO A 83 23.00 -5.62 7.54
CA PRO A 83 23.05 -4.86 6.28
C PRO A 83 21.79 -4.00 6.06
N VAL A 84 21.96 -2.82 5.46
CA VAL A 84 20.84 -1.90 5.15
C VAL A 84 19.78 -2.60 4.29
N ALA A 85 20.20 -3.45 3.35
CA ALA A 85 19.29 -4.23 2.50
C ALA A 85 18.36 -5.12 3.35
N ASP A 86 18.94 -5.86 4.30
CA ASP A 86 18.21 -6.80 5.15
C ASP A 86 17.28 -6.08 6.15
N ALA A 87 17.61 -4.84 6.54
CA ALA A 87 16.79 -4.02 7.43
C ALA A 87 15.43 -3.65 6.83
N TYR A 88 15.24 -3.73 5.50
CA TYR A 88 13.93 -3.52 4.87
C TYR A 88 12.93 -4.64 5.17
N LEU A 89 13.40 -5.88 5.32
CA LEU A 89 12.52 -7.02 5.55
C LEU A 89 11.63 -6.86 6.81
N PRO A 90 12.17 -6.58 8.01
CA PRO A 90 11.33 -6.39 9.19
C PRO A 90 10.40 -5.17 9.07
N LEU A 91 10.84 -4.09 8.42
CA LEU A 91 9.98 -2.92 8.15
C LEU A 91 8.79 -3.29 7.27
N ASN A 92 9.05 -4.01 6.19
CA ASN A 92 8.03 -4.41 5.23
C ASN A 92 7.08 -5.44 5.84
N LEU A 93 7.57 -6.40 6.63
CA LEU A 93 6.73 -7.34 7.37
C LEU A 93 5.79 -6.63 8.35
N ALA A 94 6.31 -5.67 9.12
CA ALA A 94 5.50 -4.88 10.04
C ALA A 94 4.43 -4.07 9.28
N ALA A 95 4.81 -3.45 8.17
CA ALA A 95 3.90 -2.69 7.32
C ALA A 95 2.84 -3.58 6.65
N LEU A 96 3.19 -4.78 6.19
CA LEU A 96 2.24 -5.75 5.62
C LEU A 96 1.21 -6.22 6.65
N ALA A 97 1.67 -6.57 7.86
CA ALA A 97 0.77 -6.96 8.95
C ALA A 97 -0.15 -5.79 9.35
N GLY A 98 0.41 -4.59 9.50
CA GLY A 98 -0.33 -3.37 9.77
C GLY A 98 -1.37 -3.05 8.67
N SER A 99 -0.98 -3.22 7.42
CA SER A 99 -1.86 -3.04 6.26
C SER A 99 -3.01 -4.04 6.25
N GLY A 100 -2.75 -5.32 6.50
CA GLY A 100 -3.81 -6.34 6.64
C GLY A 100 -4.79 -6.00 7.77
N ILE A 101 -4.30 -5.49 8.90
CA ILE A 101 -5.14 -5.00 10.00
C ILE A 101 -5.99 -3.80 9.56
N LEU A 102 -5.40 -2.82 8.86
CA LEU A 102 -6.11 -1.63 8.38
C LEU A 102 -7.16 -2.00 7.33
N VAL A 103 -6.86 -2.88 6.38
CA VAL A 103 -7.84 -3.43 5.42
C VAL A 103 -9.00 -4.05 6.16
N HIS A 104 -8.73 -4.89 7.16
CA HIS A 104 -9.79 -5.48 7.98
C HIS A 104 -10.65 -4.39 8.66
N ARG A 105 -10.02 -3.39 9.27
CA ARG A 105 -10.73 -2.31 9.98
C ARG A 105 -11.58 -1.49 9.01
N ILE A 106 -11.03 -1.06 7.88
CA ILE A 106 -11.75 -0.31 6.84
C ILE A 106 -12.93 -1.13 6.32
N ALA A 107 -12.69 -2.36 5.90
CA ALA A 107 -13.73 -3.24 5.37
C ALA A 107 -14.83 -3.54 6.40
N SER A 108 -14.49 -3.63 7.69
CA SER A 108 -15.48 -3.84 8.76
C SER A 108 -16.34 -2.60 9.02
N HIS A 109 -15.83 -1.38 8.75
CA HIS A 109 -16.62 -0.14 8.83
C HIS A 109 -17.49 0.06 7.59
N LEU A 110 -17.04 -0.43 6.42
CA LEU A 110 -17.76 -0.30 5.16
C LEU A 110 -18.82 -1.39 4.97
N ALA A 111 -18.52 -2.62 5.35
CA ALA A 111 -19.35 -3.79 5.10
C ALA A 111 -19.65 -4.54 6.43
N ASN A 112 -19.15 -5.76 6.58
CA ASN A 112 -19.32 -6.59 7.77
C ASN A 112 -18.04 -7.36 8.10
N ARG A 113 -17.96 -7.89 9.32
CA ARG A 113 -16.75 -8.57 9.83
C ARG A 113 -16.31 -9.78 8.99
N LYS A 114 -17.24 -10.50 8.36
CA LYS A 114 -16.89 -11.68 7.53
C LYS A 114 -16.20 -11.23 6.24
N VAL A 115 -16.82 -10.30 5.51
CA VAL A 115 -16.25 -9.67 4.31
C VAL A 115 -14.90 -9.04 4.65
N ALA A 116 -14.80 -8.37 5.79
CA ALA A 116 -13.57 -7.75 6.25
C ALA A 116 -12.42 -8.73 6.50
N THR A 117 -12.73 -9.93 7.00
CA THR A 117 -11.71 -10.98 7.22
C THR A 117 -11.21 -11.50 5.88
N VAL A 118 -12.12 -11.77 4.95
CA VAL A 118 -11.78 -12.23 3.59
C VAL A 118 -10.98 -11.16 2.84
N ALA A 119 -11.37 -9.88 2.94
CA ALA A 119 -10.65 -8.77 2.30
C ALA A 119 -9.20 -8.66 2.81
N ALA A 120 -8.98 -8.79 4.12
CA ALA A 120 -7.63 -8.78 4.70
C ALA A 120 -6.80 -9.99 4.25
N LEU A 121 -7.40 -11.17 4.14
CA LEU A 121 -6.71 -12.35 3.61
C LEU A 121 -6.33 -12.16 2.14
N LEU A 122 -7.27 -11.70 1.31
CA LEU A 122 -7.02 -11.39 -0.11
C LEU A 122 -5.89 -10.37 -0.30
N PHE A 123 -5.80 -9.36 0.57
CA PHE A 123 -4.67 -8.43 0.59
C PHE A 123 -3.34 -9.16 0.83
N LEU A 124 -3.26 -9.97 1.88
CA LEU A 124 -2.01 -10.64 2.27
C LEU A 124 -1.54 -11.68 1.24
N ILE A 125 -2.46 -12.30 0.51
CA ILE A 125 -2.13 -13.29 -0.51
C ILE A 125 -1.96 -12.70 -1.92
N ASP A 126 -2.16 -11.39 -2.07
CA ASP A 126 -2.09 -10.72 -3.36
C ASP A 126 -0.69 -10.78 -3.95
N PHE A 127 -0.61 -11.07 -5.25
CA PHE A 127 0.64 -11.16 -5.99
C PHE A 127 1.48 -9.88 -5.88
N HIS A 128 0.89 -8.70 -6.07
CA HIS A 128 1.65 -7.44 -6.02
C HIS A 128 2.12 -7.13 -4.61
N THR A 129 1.24 -7.35 -3.63
CA THR A 129 1.53 -7.21 -2.20
C THR A 129 2.74 -8.05 -1.80
N GLN A 130 2.83 -9.27 -2.31
CA GLN A 130 3.97 -10.14 -2.06
C GLN A 130 5.21 -9.74 -2.86
N TYR A 131 5.06 -9.51 -4.16
CA TYR A 131 6.17 -9.20 -5.05
C TYR A 131 6.99 -7.99 -4.58
N TYR A 132 6.31 -6.90 -4.21
CA TYR A 132 7.00 -5.70 -3.72
C TYR A 132 7.14 -5.68 -2.19
N GLY A 133 6.31 -6.44 -1.46
CA GLY A 133 6.37 -6.52 -0.01
C GLY A 133 7.57 -7.29 0.54
N PHE A 134 8.18 -8.15 -0.28
CA PHE A 134 9.38 -8.92 0.07
C PHE A 134 10.63 -8.48 -0.72
N ALA A 135 10.67 -7.20 -1.12
CA ALA A 135 11.84 -6.57 -1.73
C ALA A 135 12.38 -5.42 -0.86
N ALA A 136 13.64 -5.05 -1.03
CA ALA A 136 14.23 -3.86 -0.44
C ALA A 136 13.69 -2.59 -1.13
N MET A 137 12.43 -2.25 -0.81
CA MET A 137 11.65 -1.19 -1.43
C MET A 137 10.67 -0.55 -0.43
N PRO A 138 10.27 0.72 -0.65
CA PRO A 138 9.34 1.44 0.22
C PRO A 138 7.85 1.07 0.02
N ASP A 139 7.51 0.24 -0.97
CA ASP A 139 6.13 0.00 -1.39
C ASP A 139 5.23 -0.60 -0.29
N ALA A 140 5.72 -1.56 0.51
CA ALA A 140 4.95 -2.12 1.62
C ALA A 140 4.54 -1.06 2.64
N VAL A 141 5.48 -0.18 2.98
CA VAL A 141 5.25 0.90 3.94
C VAL A 141 4.38 2.00 3.31
N THR A 142 4.50 2.23 2.00
CA THR A 142 3.60 3.12 1.25
C THR A 142 2.15 2.67 1.40
N TRP A 143 1.84 1.38 1.19
CA TRP A 143 0.47 0.86 1.37
C TRP A 143 -0.02 1.02 2.80
N PHE A 144 0.84 0.81 3.79
CA PHE A 144 0.48 1.00 5.20
C PHE A 144 0.05 2.45 5.47
N PHE A 145 0.84 3.44 5.03
CA PHE A 145 0.51 4.85 5.22
C PHE A 145 -0.75 5.24 4.45
N GLU A 146 -0.92 4.78 3.23
CA GLU A 146 -2.15 5.02 2.47
C GLU A 146 -3.38 4.49 3.22
N LEU A 147 -3.35 3.21 3.62
CA LEU A 147 -4.44 2.58 4.34
C LEU A 147 -4.71 3.26 5.69
N LEU A 148 -3.66 3.74 6.36
CA LEU A 148 -3.79 4.48 7.61
C LEU A 148 -4.51 5.81 7.38
N LEU A 149 -4.11 6.56 6.33
CA LEU A 149 -4.74 7.83 5.96
C LEU A 149 -6.20 7.63 5.53
N ILE A 150 -6.50 6.56 4.78
CA ILE A 150 -7.87 6.20 4.40
C ILE A 150 -8.69 5.83 5.64
N TYR A 151 -8.13 5.05 6.56
CA TYR A 151 -8.82 4.63 7.78
C TYR A 151 -9.17 5.82 8.68
N LEU A 152 -8.22 6.73 8.90
CA LEU A 152 -8.43 7.96 9.67
C LEU A 152 -9.43 8.90 8.98
N ALA A 153 -9.36 9.05 7.65
CA ALA A 153 -10.35 9.79 6.87
C ALA A 153 -11.76 9.16 6.98
N LEU A 154 -11.86 7.83 6.99
CA LEU A 154 -13.11 7.10 7.17
C LEU A 154 -13.72 7.36 8.55
N ARG A 155 -12.89 7.33 9.61
CA ARG A 155 -13.31 7.64 10.99
C ARG A 155 -13.88 9.04 11.08
N PHE A 156 -13.22 9.99 10.43
CA PHE A 156 -13.69 11.37 10.32
C PHE A 156 -15.01 11.50 9.54
N TRP A 157 -15.12 10.92 8.34
CA TRP A 157 -16.32 11.02 7.50
C TRP A 157 -17.55 10.32 8.06
N LEU A 158 -17.37 9.21 8.76
CA LEU A 158 -18.46 8.51 9.43
C LEU A 158 -18.86 9.19 10.75
N LYS A 159 -18.27 10.36 11.08
CA LYS A 159 -18.52 11.14 12.30
C LYS A 159 -18.49 10.29 13.57
N THR A 160 -17.68 9.23 13.57
CA THR A 160 -17.58 8.36 14.75
C THR A 160 -16.90 9.11 15.89
N GLU A 161 -15.90 9.92 15.58
CA GLU A 161 -15.21 10.83 16.51
C GLU A 161 -14.72 12.05 15.72
N MET A 162 -15.20 13.26 16.03
CA MET A 162 -14.77 14.50 15.36
C MET A 162 -13.91 15.35 16.31
N THR A 163 -12.68 14.91 16.51
CA THR A 163 -11.74 15.53 17.45
C THR A 163 -10.56 16.17 16.74
N ALA A 164 -10.02 17.25 17.32
CA ALA A 164 -8.76 17.84 16.85
C ALA A 164 -7.63 16.80 16.81
N THR A 165 -7.69 15.78 17.68
CA THR A 165 -6.76 14.65 17.71
C THR A 165 -6.75 13.86 16.41
N ILE A 166 -7.90 13.42 15.89
CA ILE A 166 -7.94 12.65 14.63
C ILE A 166 -7.43 13.48 13.45
N ILE A 167 -7.78 14.77 13.42
CA ILE A 167 -7.33 15.69 12.37
C ILE A 167 -5.82 15.94 12.47
N SER A 168 -5.27 16.07 13.68
CA SER A 168 -3.83 16.23 13.92
C SER A 168 -3.07 14.95 13.56
N LEU A 169 -3.59 13.78 13.92
CA LEU A 169 -2.99 12.49 13.56
C LEU A 169 -2.99 12.30 12.05
N GLN A 170 -4.10 12.61 11.37
CA GLN A 170 -4.18 12.54 9.93
C GLN A 170 -3.18 13.49 9.26
N GLY A 171 -3.06 14.72 9.76
CA GLY A 171 -2.07 15.67 9.25
C GLY A 171 -0.64 15.18 9.48
N PHE A 172 -0.31 14.76 10.70
CA PHE A 172 1.00 14.22 11.05
C PHE A 172 1.41 13.01 10.20
N PHE A 173 0.55 12.00 10.10
CA PHE A 173 0.80 10.84 9.24
C PHE A 173 0.78 11.20 7.76
N GLY A 174 0.02 12.22 7.37
CA GLY A 174 0.01 12.75 6.01
C GLY A 174 1.34 13.39 5.63
N GLY A 175 1.92 14.19 6.52
CA GLY A 175 3.26 14.75 6.35
C GLY A 175 4.34 13.66 6.27
N LEU A 176 4.28 12.66 7.14
CA LEU A 176 5.17 11.50 7.07
C LEU A 176 5.00 10.71 5.76
N ALA A 177 3.76 10.53 5.30
CA ALA A 177 3.46 9.82 4.06
C ALA A 177 4.13 10.47 2.85
N VAL A 178 4.18 11.81 2.77
CA VAL A 178 4.89 12.53 1.71
C VAL A 178 6.39 12.20 1.71
N LEU A 179 6.99 11.99 2.89
CA LEU A 179 8.39 11.58 3.04
C LEU A 179 8.62 10.08 2.75
N VAL A 180 7.57 9.25 2.72
CA VAL A 180 7.62 7.85 2.25
C VAL A 180 7.52 7.81 0.73
N LYS A 181 6.56 8.55 0.18
CA LYS A 181 6.31 8.63 -1.26
C LYS A 181 5.56 9.90 -1.57
N MET A 182 6.15 10.78 -2.38
CA MET A 182 5.56 12.09 -2.67
C MET A 182 4.13 12.05 -3.23
N ASN A 183 3.76 10.99 -3.96
CA ASN A 183 2.41 10.81 -4.49
C ASN A 183 1.32 10.64 -3.41
N LEU A 184 1.68 10.35 -2.15
CA LEU A 184 0.70 10.31 -1.06
C LEU A 184 0.17 11.71 -0.70
N VAL A 185 0.76 12.78 -1.23
CA VAL A 185 0.24 14.17 -1.13
C VAL A 185 -1.22 14.27 -1.60
N PHE A 186 -1.64 13.44 -2.56
CA PHE A 186 -3.00 13.49 -3.10
C PHE A 186 -4.06 13.03 -2.09
N LEU A 187 -3.71 12.14 -1.16
CA LEU A 187 -4.59 11.72 -0.07
C LEU A 187 -4.82 12.83 0.97
N LEU A 188 -3.98 13.87 0.99
CA LEU A 188 -4.14 15.01 1.89
C LEU A 188 -5.37 15.85 1.55
N THR A 189 -5.97 15.68 0.37
CA THR A 189 -7.19 16.39 -0.04
C THR A 189 -8.46 15.85 0.63
N LEU A 190 -8.42 14.63 1.19
CA LEU A 190 -9.59 13.95 1.77
C LEU A 190 -10.17 14.69 3.00
N ILE A 191 -9.32 15.33 3.80
CA ILE A 191 -9.76 16.07 5.00
C ILE A 191 -10.37 17.43 4.65
N PRO A 192 -9.73 18.30 3.84
CA PRO A 192 -10.37 19.52 3.36
C PRO A 192 -11.76 19.25 2.75
N LEU A 193 -11.89 18.21 1.91
CA LEU A 193 -13.16 17.79 1.32
C LEU A 193 -14.25 17.47 2.37
N GLY A 194 -13.88 16.81 3.46
CA GLY A 194 -14.81 16.54 4.56
C GLY A 194 -15.09 17.76 5.45
N LEU A 195 -14.12 18.66 5.63
CA LEU A 195 -14.25 19.89 6.42
C LEU A 195 -15.13 20.95 5.75
N PHE A 196 -15.34 20.91 4.42
CA PHE A 196 -16.29 21.80 3.74
C PHE A 196 -17.74 21.63 4.24
N LYS A 197 -18.05 20.51 4.92
CA LYS A 197 -19.36 20.27 5.53
C LYS A 197 -19.54 20.94 6.89
N GLU A 198 -18.46 21.41 7.50
CA GLU A 198 -18.50 22.10 8.79
C GLU A 198 -18.59 23.62 8.59
N GLY A 199 -19.55 24.27 9.26
CA GLY A 199 -19.73 25.72 9.21
C GLY A 199 -18.89 26.47 10.25
N GLY A 200 -18.67 27.76 10.00
CA GLY A 200 -18.17 28.72 11.00
C GLY A 200 -16.67 28.63 11.36
N MET A 201 -16.31 29.23 12.50
CA MET A 201 -14.92 29.38 12.98
C MET A 201 -14.24 28.04 13.30
N LYS A 202 -15.01 27.00 13.65
CA LYS A 202 -14.51 25.66 13.93
C LYS A 202 -13.79 25.06 12.71
N LYS A 203 -14.31 25.28 11.50
CA LYS A 203 -13.69 24.84 10.25
C LYS A 203 -12.28 25.41 10.08
N HIS A 204 -12.12 26.72 10.27
CA HIS A 204 -10.85 27.42 10.10
C HIS A 204 -9.80 26.91 11.08
N ARG A 205 -10.16 26.79 12.37
CA ARG A 205 -9.25 26.26 13.40
C ARG A 205 -8.78 24.84 13.06
N LEU A 206 -9.69 23.96 12.64
CA LEU A 206 -9.35 22.58 12.29
C LEU A 206 -8.48 22.51 11.03
N LEU A 207 -8.71 23.38 10.06
CA LEU A 207 -7.89 23.47 8.85
C LEU A 207 -6.46 23.96 9.16
N VAL A 208 -6.30 24.91 10.08
CA VAL A 208 -4.97 25.35 10.55
C VAL A 208 -4.24 24.20 11.25
N VAL A 209 -4.90 23.50 12.17
CA VAL A 209 -4.32 22.34 12.87
C VAL A 209 -3.88 21.27 11.86
N TYR A 210 -4.72 20.98 10.87
CA TYR A 210 -4.39 20.06 9.79
C TYR A 210 -3.18 20.54 8.97
N ALA A 211 -3.18 21.79 8.51
CA ALA A 211 -2.11 22.35 7.70
C ALA A 211 -0.75 22.32 8.42
N VAL A 212 -0.72 22.75 9.69
CA VAL A 212 0.50 22.76 10.51
C VAL A 212 1.01 21.33 10.72
N SER A 213 0.15 20.41 11.13
CA SER A 213 0.56 19.01 11.36
C SER A 213 1.00 18.29 10.07
N THR A 214 0.45 18.67 8.91
CA THR A 214 0.81 18.10 7.61
C THR A 214 2.12 18.65 7.07
N LEU A 215 2.32 19.97 7.14
CA LEU A 215 3.44 20.63 6.46
C LEU A 215 4.72 20.67 7.29
N LEU A 216 4.63 20.61 8.62
CA LEU A 216 5.80 20.79 9.50
C LEU A 216 6.95 19.84 9.14
N LEU A 217 6.71 18.53 9.05
CA LEU A 217 7.77 17.55 8.79
C LEU A 217 8.33 17.63 7.37
N PRO A 218 7.50 17.66 6.30
CA PRO A 218 8.02 17.85 4.94
C PRO A 218 8.83 19.14 4.79
N VAL A 219 8.34 20.26 5.33
CA VAL A 219 9.04 21.56 5.20
C VAL A 219 10.40 21.49 5.88
N LEU A 220 10.47 21.03 7.14
CA LEU A 220 11.75 20.92 7.86
C LEU A 220 12.75 20.03 7.10
N PHE A 221 12.29 18.88 6.61
CA PHE A 221 13.16 17.95 5.88
C PHE A 221 13.64 18.54 4.55
N TYR A 222 12.75 19.02 3.70
CA TYR A 222 13.12 19.54 2.39
C TYR A 222 13.91 20.85 2.47
N SER A 223 13.68 21.68 3.48
CA SER A 223 14.53 22.84 3.77
C SER A 223 15.95 22.42 4.16
N PHE A 224 16.10 21.37 4.97
CA PHE A 224 17.42 20.81 5.30
C PHE A 224 18.13 20.26 4.06
N VAL A 225 17.44 19.44 3.25
CA VAL A 225 18.01 18.90 2.00
C VAL A 225 18.43 20.03 1.07
N TYR A 226 17.60 21.06 0.90
CA TYR A 226 17.94 22.22 0.08
C TYR A 226 19.19 22.95 0.59
N ALA A 227 19.31 23.14 1.91
CA ALA A 227 20.48 23.76 2.52
C ALA A 227 21.78 22.95 2.31
N GLN A 228 21.69 21.63 2.20
CA GLN A 228 22.84 20.74 2.00
C GLN A 228 23.22 20.53 0.52
N VAL A 229 22.22 20.43 -0.37
CA VAL A 229 22.42 19.99 -1.76
C VAL A 229 22.33 21.16 -2.76
N GLY A 230 21.80 22.32 -2.35
CA GLY A 230 21.71 23.52 -3.20
C GLY A 230 20.71 23.42 -4.36
N VAL A 231 19.97 22.31 -4.47
CA VAL A 231 18.98 22.08 -5.53
C VAL A 231 17.59 21.92 -4.90
N PRO A 232 16.58 22.65 -5.39
CA PRO A 232 15.22 22.49 -4.88
C PRO A 232 14.69 21.09 -5.24
N PRO A 233 14.14 20.34 -4.27
CA PRO A 233 13.75 18.93 -4.43
C PRO A 233 12.73 18.66 -5.56
N TRP A 234 11.99 19.70 -5.95
CA TRP A 234 10.95 19.65 -6.98
C TRP A 234 11.50 19.80 -8.41
N GLY A 235 12.68 20.41 -8.58
CA GLY A 235 13.28 20.68 -9.89
C GLY A 235 13.86 19.44 -10.57
N SER A 236 14.21 18.41 -9.79
CA SER A 236 14.69 17.10 -10.27
C SER A 236 13.58 16.11 -10.64
N LEU A 237 12.32 16.41 -10.30
CA LEU A 237 11.16 15.52 -10.56
C LEU A 237 10.64 15.61 -12.00
N THR A 238 10.87 16.72 -12.70
CA THR A 238 10.29 16.94 -14.03
C THR A 238 11.15 16.38 -15.16
N SER A 239 12.48 16.36 -15.03
CA SER A 239 13.39 15.96 -16.11
C SER A 239 13.62 14.44 -16.21
N GLY A 240 13.89 13.75 -15.09
CA GLY A 240 14.21 12.31 -15.11
C GLY A 240 13.00 11.38 -15.20
N LEU A 241 11.80 11.86 -14.84
CA LEU A 241 10.59 11.04 -14.77
C LEU A 241 9.74 11.06 -16.05
N MET A 242 9.97 12.00 -16.97
CA MET A 242 9.29 12.03 -18.28
C MET A 242 9.90 11.07 -19.30
N GLU A 243 11.17 10.68 -19.15
CA GLU A 243 11.87 9.85 -20.14
C GLU A 243 11.58 8.35 -20.04
N ARG A 244 10.98 7.88 -18.94
CA ARG A 244 10.71 6.44 -18.68
C ARG A 244 9.22 6.11 -18.45
N SER A 245 8.32 7.03 -18.77
CA SER A 245 6.90 6.92 -18.47
C SER A 245 6.19 5.84 -19.30
N PRO A 246 5.52 4.86 -18.68
CA PRO A 246 4.69 3.92 -19.44
C PRO A 246 3.53 4.64 -20.13
N THR A 247 3.08 4.12 -21.27
CA THR A 247 1.90 4.65 -21.97
C THR A 247 0.62 4.34 -21.19
N LEU A 248 -0.44 5.16 -21.34
CA LEU A 248 -1.75 4.91 -20.71
C LEU A 248 -2.26 3.46 -20.91
N PRO A 249 -2.13 2.83 -22.10
CA PRO A 249 -2.43 1.41 -22.27
C PRO A 249 -1.61 0.49 -21.35
N ALA A 250 -0.31 0.72 -21.19
CA ALA A 250 0.53 -0.07 -20.29
C ALA A 250 0.07 0.05 -18.82
N HIS A 251 -0.40 1.22 -18.41
CA HIS A 251 -1.01 1.43 -17.10
C HIS A 251 -2.31 0.64 -16.91
N VAL A 252 -3.21 0.70 -17.89
CA VAL A 252 -4.48 -0.05 -17.87
C VAL A 252 -4.22 -1.56 -17.87
N THR A 253 -3.30 -2.05 -18.69
CA THR A 253 -2.90 -3.46 -18.71
C THR A 253 -2.28 -3.88 -17.39
N SER A 254 -1.40 -3.06 -16.81
CA SER A 254 -0.79 -3.33 -15.51
C SER A 254 -1.84 -3.40 -14.39
N PHE A 255 -2.78 -2.44 -14.37
CA PHE A 255 -3.94 -2.44 -13.49
C PHE A 255 -4.73 -3.73 -13.69
N ILE A 256 -5.29 -4.00 -14.87
CA ILE A 256 -6.08 -5.23 -15.13
C ILE A 256 -5.32 -6.50 -14.74
N SER A 257 -4.01 -6.56 -15.03
CA SER A 257 -3.18 -7.71 -14.65
C SER A 257 -3.12 -7.88 -13.13
N ALA A 258 -3.07 -6.80 -12.36
CA ALA A 258 -3.06 -6.86 -10.90
C ALA A 258 -4.36 -7.40 -10.33
N PHE A 259 -5.49 -7.08 -10.97
CA PHE A 259 -6.80 -7.47 -10.47
C PHE A 259 -7.35 -8.73 -11.13
N LEU A 260 -6.67 -9.33 -12.11
CA LEU A 260 -7.26 -10.38 -12.95
C LEU A 260 -7.87 -11.54 -12.14
N TYR A 261 -7.25 -11.90 -11.02
CA TYR A 261 -7.71 -12.99 -10.15
C TYR A 261 -8.82 -12.58 -9.15
N THR A 262 -8.96 -11.28 -8.84
CA THR A 262 -10.06 -10.76 -8.00
C THR A 262 -11.22 -10.16 -8.80
N LEU A 263 -10.99 -9.83 -10.07
CA LEU A 263 -11.94 -9.12 -10.94
C LEU A 263 -13.29 -9.84 -11.07
N PRO A 264 -13.37 -11.16 -11.29
CA PRO A 264 -14.66 -11.85 -11.35
C PRO A 264 -15.46 -11.67 -10.06
N PHE A 265 -14.79 -11.77 -8.90
CA PHE A 265 -15.45 -11.58 -7.61
C PHE A 265 -15.84 -10.12 -7.39
N MET A 266 -15.04 -9.14 -7.84
CA MET A 266 -15.45 -7.74 -7.79
C MET A 266 -16.72 -7.48 -8.61
N LEU A 267 -16.81 -8.02 -9.83
CA LEU A 267 -17.99 -7.88 -10.69
C LEU A 267 -19.23 -8.50 -10.04
N ILE A 268 -19.11 -9.68 -9.43
CA ILE A 268 -20.20 -10.31 -8.67
C ILE A 268 -20.57 -9.45 -7.46
N GLY A 269 -19.57 -8.91 -6.75
CA GLY A 269 -19.77 -8.04 -5.59
C GLY A 269 -20.48 -6.73 -5.91
N LEU A 270 -20.39 -6.22 -7.15
CA LEU A 270 -21.08 -5.02 -7.62
C LEU A 270 -22.59 -5.22 -7.82
N THR A 271 -23.05 -6.46 -8.05
CA THR A 271 -24.48 -6.72 -8.26
C THR A 271 -25.32 -6.56 -6.98
N ASP A 272 -24.68 -6.58 -5.81
CA ASP A 272 -25.30 -6.32 -4.51
C ASP A 272 -24.23 -5.77 -3.55
N PRO A 273 -23.91 -4.47 -3.69
CA PRO A 273 -22.80 -3.89 -2.97
C PRO A 273 -23.09 -3.91 -1.47
N PRO A 274 -22.14 -4.34 -0.62
CA PRO A 274 -22.35 -4.48 0.82
C PRO A 274 -22.39 -3.12 1.55
N PHE A 275 -22.40 -2.02 0.81
CA PHE A 275 -22.21 -0.66 1.29
C PHE A 275 -23.51 0.13 1.25
N LYS A 276 -23.80 0.88 2.31
CA LYS A 276 -24.86 1.88 2.34
C LYS A 276 -24.50 3.07 1.42
N LYS A 277 -25.52 3.80 0.96
CA LYS A 277 -25.37 4.95 0.03
C LYS A 277 -24.31 5.98 0.45
N HIS A 278 -24.14 6.26 1.74
CA HIS A 278 -23.13 7.20 2.24
C HIS A 278 -21.70 6.60 2.23
N GLN A 279 -21.55 5.30 2.45
CA GLN A 279 -20.27 4.59 2.33
C GLN A 279 -19.85 4.49 0.86
N GLN A 280 -20.79 4.28 -0.06
CA GLN A 280 -20.53 4.33 -1.50
C GLN A 280 -19.99 5.70 -1.94
N ARG A 281 -20.58 6.80 -1.45
CA ARG A 281 -20.07 8.16 -1.70
C ARG A 281 -18.65 8.37 -1.18
N PHE A 282 -18.31 7.78 -0.03
CA PHE A 282 -16.94 7.81 0.49
C PHE A 282 -15.97 7.07 -0.40
N MET A 283 -16.30 5.85 -0.81
CA MET A 283 -15.45 5.12 -1.74
C MET A 283 -15.27 5.87 -3.06
N LEU A 284 -16.34 6.44 -3.63
CA LEU A 284 -16.25 7.25 -4.85
C LEU A 284 -15.36 8.47 -4.69
N ALA A 285 -15.41 9.16 -3.55
CA ALA A 285 -14.56 10.31 -3.28
C ALA A 285 -13.09 9.93 -3.12
N ILE A 286 -12.78 8.82 -2.45
CA ILE A 286 -11.40 8.33 -2.35
C ILE A 286 -10.91 7.84 -3.70
N SER A 287 -11.71 7.05 -4.42
CA SER A 287 -11.40 6.62 -5.79
C SER A 287 -11.14 7.82 -6.70
N GLY A 288 -11.94 8.88 -6.59
CA GLY A 288 -11.70 10.15 -7.29
C GLY A 288 -10.35 10.76 -6.92
N ALA A 289 -10.07 10.96 -5.63
CA ALA A 289 -8.81 11.51 -5.14
C ALA A 289 -7.57 10.67 -5.51
N LEU A 290 -7.75 9.36 -5.70
CA LEU A 290 -6.71 8.42 -6.12
C LEU A 290 -6.61 8.25 -7.66
N ILE A 291 -7.66 8.57 -8.42
CA ILE A 291 -7.64 8.58 -9.90
C ILE A 291 -7.10 9.91 -10.41
N THR A 292 -7.35 11.03 -9.72
CA THR A 292 -6.84 12.35 -10.08
C THR A 292 -5.34 12.37 -10.37
N PRO A 293 -4.46 11.69 -9.61
CA PRO A 293 -3.02 11.60 -9.90
C PRO A 293 -2.72 10.81 -11.16
N ILE A 294 -3.52 9.79 -11.48
CA ILE A 294 -3.41 9.02 -12.72
C ILE A 294 -3.78 9.90 -13.92
N LEU A 295 -4.72 10.83 -13.76
CA LEU A 295 -5.18 11.70 -14.86
C LEU A 295 -4.35 12.98 -15.01
N ILE A 296 -3.90 13.58 -13.91
CA ILE A 296 -3.11 14.82 -13.89
C ILE A 296 -1.61 14.52 -14.02
N TRP A 297 -1.19 13.35 -13.51
CA TRP A 297 0.21 12.92 -13.49
C TRP A 297 0.41 11.49 -14.05
N PRO A 298 -0.19 11.15 -15.21
CA PRO A 298 -0.18 9.78 -15.76
C PRO A 298 1.23 9.22 -15.95
N PHE A 299 2.21 10.10 -16.16
CA PHE A 299 3.54 9.75 -16.64
C PHE A 299 4.48 9.22 -15.55
N VAL A 300 4.18 9.35 -14.25
CA VAL A 300 5.24 9.20 -13.24
C VAL A 300 5.15 7.95 -12.37
N MET A 301 3.99 7.31 -12.14
CA MET A 301 3.96 6.08 -11.32
C MET A 301 2.83 5.12 -11.66
N SER A 302 3.12 4.11 -12.49
CA SER A 302 2.24 2.95 -12.74
C SER A 302 1.85 2.19 -11.49
N ARG A 303 2.71 2.25 -10.47
CA ARG A 303 2.48 1.63 -9.16
C ARG A 303 1.40 2.32 -8.31
N PHE A 304 0.97 3.54 -8.66
CA PHE A 304 -0.16 4.22 -8.00
C PHE A 304 -1.53 3.66 -8.39
N SER A 305 -1.57 2.79 -9.40
CA SER A 305 -2.78 2.05 -9.73
C SER A 305 -3.02 0.88 -8.75
N TYR A 306 -1.96 0.38 -8.09
CA TYR A 306 -2.04 -0.65 -7.04
C TYR A 306 -2.50 -0.11 -5.69
N THR A 307 -2.30 1.18 -5.43
CA THR A 307 -2.76 1.86 -4.22
C THR A 307 -4.30 1.95 -4.15
N LEU A 308 -5.00 1.91 -5.30
CA LEU A 308 -6.46 1.75 -5.36
C LEU A 308 -6.97 0.35 -4.94
N PHE A 309 -6.12 -0.68 -5.00
CA PHE A 309 -6.54 -2.07 -4.80
C PHE A 309 -7.17 -2.35 -3.45
N PRO A 310 -6.60 -1.90 -2.32
CA PRO A 310 -7.14 -2.24 -1.02
C PRO A 310 -8.57 -1.71 -0.79
N LEU A 311 -8.96 -0.65 -1.50
CA LEU A 311 -10.33 -0.10 -1.46
C LEU A 311 -11.35 -0.97 -2.19
N LEU A 312 -10.91 -1.77 -3.17
CA LEU A 312 -11.76 -2.66 -3.95
C LEU A 312 -11.88 -4.06 -3.32
N LEU A 313 -10.96 -4.42 -2.43
CA LEU A 313 -10.97 -5.71 -1.73
C LEU A 313 -12.26 -6.04 -0.97
N PRO A 314 -12.98 -5.09 -0.34
CA PRO A 314 -14.26 -5.41 0.27
C PRO A 314 -15.34 -5.81 -0.77
N LEU A 315 -15.28 -5.30 -2.00
CA LEU A 315 -16.14 -5.75 -3.11
C LEU A 315 -15.78 -7.16 -3.55
N ALA A 316 -14.49 -7.43 -3.76
CA ALA A 316 -14.01 -8.76 -4.13
C ALA A 316 -14.38 -9.80 -3.07
N ALA A 317 -14.17 -9.48 -1.80
CA ALA A 317 -14.52 -10.33 -0.68
C ALA A 317 -16.03 -10.60 -0.58
N ASN A 318 -16.87 -9.58 -0.86
CA ASN A 318 -18.32 -9.75 -0.91
C ASN A 318 -18.72 -10.68 -2.07
N GLY A 319 -18.18 -10.48 -3.26
CA GLY A 319 -18.47 -11.35 -4.39
C GLY A 319 -18.05 -12.79 -4.15
N LEU A 320 -16.85 -13.02 -3.59
CA LEU A 320 -16.40 -14.35 -3.20
C LEU A 320 -17.39 -15.00 -2.22
N TRP A 321 -17.83 -14.25 -1.21
CA TRP A 321 -18.81 -14.74 -0.25
C TRP A 321 -20.13 -15.12 -0.93
N ARG A 322 -20.65 -14.31 -1.85
CA ARG A 322 -21.90 -14.57 -2.59
C ARG A 322 -21.79 -15.76 -3.54
N THR A 323 -20.68 -15.90 -4.24
CA THR A 323 -20.41 -17.09 -5.06
C THR A 323 -20.54 -18.37 -4.24
N THR A 324 -20.00 -18.36 -3.02
CA THR A 324 -20.13 -19.52 -2.13
C THR A 324 -21.52 -19.70 -1.52
N GLU A 325 -22.33 -18.63 -1.43
CA GLU A 325 -23.74 -18.72 -1.04
C GLU A 325 -24.59 -19.42 -2.09
N TRP A 326 -24.30 -19.20 -3.37
CA TRP A 326 -24.97 -19.90 -4.47
C TRP A 326 -24.60 -21.37 -4.53
N MET A 327 -23.38 -21.74 -4.12
CA MET A 327 -22.91 -23.13 -4.11
C MET A 327 -23.45 -23.93 -2.92
N THR A 328 -23.62 -23.31 -1.74
CA THR A 328 -24.06 -24.05 -0.55
C THR A 328 -24.76 -23.20 0.51
N THR A 329 -25.81 -23.79 1.09
CA THR A 329 -26.51 -23.25 2.26
C THR A 329 -25.78 -23.58 3.57
N SER A 330 -24.87 -24.55 3.58
CA SER A 330 -24.14 -24.96 4.78
C SER A 330 -23.01 -23.99 5.14
N ARG A 331 -23.08 -23.40 6.32
CA ARG A 331 -22.05 -22.46 6.82
C ARG A 331 -20.66 -23.08 6.93
N ARG A 332 -20.57 -24.34 7.36
CA ARG A 332 -19.27 -25.04 7.50
C ARG A 332 -18.64 -25.28 6.14
N VAL A 333 -19.42 -25.82 5.19
CA VAL A 333 -18.95 -26.07 3.82
C VAL A 333 -18.51 -24.77 3.18
N ARG A 334 -19.26 -23.68 3.37
CA ARG A 334 -18.89 -22.35 2.86
C ARG A 334 -17.53 -21.88 3.34
N GLN A 335 -17.25 -22.00 4.64
CA GLN A 335 -15.96 -21.60 5.20
C GLN A 335 -14.81 -22.42 4.62
N VAL A 336 -15.01 -23.72 4.42
CA VAL A 336 -14.03 -24.60 3.77
C VAL A 336 -13.80 -24.19 2.32
N VAL A 337 -14.86 -23.96 1.54
CA VAL A 337 -14.76 -23.54 0.14
C VAL A 337 -14.02 -22.21 0.02
N ILE A 338 -14.34 -21.21 0.85
CA ILE A 338 -13.61 -19.94 0.87
C ILE A 338 -12.13 -20.16 1.20
N GLY A 339 -11.82 -21.01 2.19
CA GLY A 339 -10.44 -21.35 2.54
C GLY A 339 -9.68 -21.98 1.36
N VAL A 340 -10.29 -22.96 0.69
CA VAL A 340 -9.71 -23.61 -0.51
C VAL A 340 -9.50 -22.61 -1.64
N LEU A 341 -10.46 -21.72 -1.90
CA LEU A 341 -10.34 -20.69 -2.92
C LEU A 341 -9.20 -19.73 -2.60
N ILE A 342 -9.07 -19.26 -1.35
CA ILE A 342 -7.95 -18.39 -0.93
C ILE A 342 -6.61 -19.10 -1.11
N ILE A 343 -6.49 -20.38 -0.70
CA ILE A 343 -5.27 -21.17 -0.90
C ILE A 343 -4.95 -21.33 -2.39
N GLY A 344 -5.95 -21.62 -3.22
CA GLY A 344 -5.80 -21.72 -4.67
C GLY A 344 -5.36 -20.42 -5.31
N LEU A 345 -5.96 -19.29 -4.91
CA LEU A 345 -5.56 -17.94 -5.34
C LEU A 345 -4.12 -17.63 -4.96
N PHE A 346 -3.71 -17.98 -3.73
CA PHE A 346 -2.33 -17.81 -3.28
C PHE A 346 -1.36 -18.66 -4.13
N GLY A 347 -1.70 -19.93 -4.38
CA GLY A 347 -0.91 -20.81 -5.24
C GLY A 347 -0.75 -20.27 -6.67
N MET A 348 -1.82 -19.72 -7.26
CA MET A 348 -1.75 -19.05 -8.56
C MET A 348 -0.87 -17.79 -8.53
N GLY A 349 -0.92 -17.02 -7.44
CA GLY A 349 -0.04 -15.87 -7.22
C GLY A 349 1.44 -16.26 -7.20
N LEU A 350 1.78 -17.32 -6.47
CA LEU A 350 3.15 -17.86 -6.43
C LEU A 350 3.60 -18.38 -7.80
N LEU A 351 2.72 -19.09 -8.51
CA LEU A 351 3.02 -19.58 -9.87
C LEU A 351 3.29 -18.42 -10.83
N ARG A 352 2.42 -17.39 -10.81
CA ARG A 352 2.61 -16.19 -11.61
C ARG A 352 3.95 -15.54 -11.29
N MET A 353 4.29 -15.41 -10.02
CA MET A 353 5.57 -14.83 -9.62
C MET A 353 6.75 -15.63 -10.16
N LYS A 354 6.72 -16.96 -10.03
CA LYS A 354 7.75 -17.83 -10.61
C LYS A 354 7.91 -17.62 -12.11
N LEU A 355 6.80 -17.51 -12.85
CA LEU A 355 6.82 -17.27 -14.29
C LEU A 355 7.36 -15.88 -14.65
N THR A 356 6.93 -14.83 -13.94
CA THR A 356 7.43 -13.46 -14.14
C THR A 356 8.94 -13.38 -13.94
N LEU A 357 9.44 -14.02 -12.88
CA LEU A 357 10.85 -14.02 -12.53
C LEU A 357 11.68 -14.86 -13.50
N SER A 358 11.19 -16.04 -13.88
CA SER A 358 11.83 -16.88 -14.89
C SER A 358 12.00 -16.14 -16.22
N ASN A 359 11.00 -15.35 -16.62
CA ASN A 359 11.07 -14.54 -17.84
C ASN A 359 12.04 -13.37 -17.72
N GLN A 360 12.14 -12.71 -16.56
CA GLN A 360 13.12 -11.65 -16.33
C GLN A 360 14.55 -12.17 -16.40
N THR A 361 14.87 -13.27 -15.71
CA THR A 361 16.20 -13.91 -15.79
C THR A 361 16.54 -14.36 -17.22
N HIS A 362 15.56 -14.81 -18.00
CA HIS A 362 15.76 -15.14 -19.41
C HIS A 362 16.05 -13.90 -20.27
N LEU A 363 15.40 -12.77 -20.00
CA LEU A 363 15.63 -11.51 -20.70
C LEU A 363 17.01 -10.94 -20.37
N GLU A 364 17.41 -10.96 -19.10
CA GLU A 364 18.73 -10.52 -18.63
C GLU A 364 19.83 -11.36 -19.27
N TYR A 365 19.70 -12.69 -19.26
CA TYR A 365 20.63 -13.60 -19.94
C TYR A 365 20.73 -13.34 -21.45
N PHE A 366 19.60 -13.04 -22.10
CA PHE A 366 19.58 -12.75 -23.54
C PHE A 366 20.23 -11.40 -23.85
N MET A 367 19.96 -10.37 -23.05
CA MET A 367 20.58 -9.05 -23.18
C MET A 367 22.08 -9.09 -22.92
N GLU A 368 22.52 -9.87 -21.93
CA GLU A 368 23.94 -10.05 -21.61
C GLU A 368 24.67 -10.75 -22.78
N ARG A 369 24.08 -11.81 -23.35
CA ARG A 369 24.61 -12.47 -24.56
C ARG A 369 24.69 -11.52 -25.76
N VAL A 370 23.63 -10.76 -26.04
CA VAL A 370 23.60 -9.81 -27.16
C VAL A 370 24.66 -8.72 -26.96
N SER A 371 24.83 -8.20 -25.74
CA SER A 371 25.87 -7.21 -25.42
C SER A 371 27.30 -7.76 -25.55
N SER A 372 27.50 -9.04 -25.24
CA SER A 372 28.80 -9.72 -25.37
C SER A 372 29.16 -10.09 -26.81
N SER A 373 28.18 -10.21 -27.71
CA SER A 373 28.39 -10.47 -29.15
C SER A 373 28.60 -9.19 -29.98
N VAL A 374 28.51 -8.02 -29.36
CA VAL A 374 28.72 -6.69 -29.98
C VAL A 374 30.05 -6.06 -29.54
N ARG A 375 30.87 -6.81 -28.79
CA ARG A 375 32.32 -6.55 -28.64
C ARG A 375 33.08 -7.55 -29.49
#